data_AF-A0A538IUM2-F1
#
_entry.id   AF-A0A538IUM2-F1
#
_cell.length_a   1.000
_cell.length_b   1.000
_cell.length_c   1.000
_cell.angle_alpha   90.00
_cell.angle_beta   90.00
_cell.angle_gamma   90.00
#
_symmetry.space_group_name_H-M   'P 1'
#
loop_
_entity.id
_entity.type
_entity.pdbx_description
1 polymer ?
#
loop_
_entity_poly.entity_id
_entity_poly.type
_entity_poly.pdbx_seq_one_letter_code
_entity_poly.pdbx_strand_id
1 'polypeptide(L)'
;MDWWRDRCLEWCHARIEPGRYGDQKYLDDWPVRFPGVHVSEHPGAGMLSWDAPSHVLSSAGPGQVLVDGLPLIFHHHEGLHIHPRTRASTLLARLTRVYHESGPARPSFVWTALALPSEALVELVWKPYVGRLVDAFRDLARVGAPPQLGLTQLTPRLALSQVLRHGLPPALFRPYRRLPVALRNRVWRALSSSPPSGVS
;
A
#
# COMPACT_ATOMS: atom_id res chain seq x y z
N MET A 1 16.99 -18.53 -14.52
CA MET A 1 15.59 -18.28 -14.15
C MET A 1 14.82 -19.55 -13.81
N ASP A 2 15.20 -20.73 -14.31
CA ASP A 2 14.43 -21.98 -14.11
C ASP A 2 14.26 -22.39 -12.64
N TRP A 3 15.31 -22.23 -11.80
CA TRP A 3 15.19 -22.53 -10.37
C TRP A 3 14.08 -21.75 -9.66
N TRP A 4 13.93 -20.45 -9.95
CA TRP A 4 12.91 -19.61 -9.33
C TRP A 4 11.51 -20.01 -9.80
N ARG A 5 11.35 -20.31 -11.09
CA ARG A 5 10.11 -20.85 -11.65
C ARG A 5 9.71 -22.15 -10.94
N ASP A 6 10.64 -23.09 -10.81
CA ASP A 6 10.37 -24.39 -10.19
C ASP A 6 9.96 -24.24 -8.72
N ARG A 7 10.59 -23.33 -7.98
CA ARG A 7 10.21 -23.02 -6.59
C ARG A 7 8.82 -22.40 -6.50
N CYS A 8 8.48 -21.46 -7.36
CA CYS A 8 7.15 -20.87 -7.39
C CYS A 8 6.05 -21.88 -7.78
N LEU A 9 6.36 -22.82 -8.68
CA LEU A 9 5.44 -23.90 -9.05
C LEU A 9 5.26 -24.91 -7.92
N GLU A 10 6.33 -25.23 -7.19
CA GLU A 10 6.27 -26.07 -6.00
C GLU A 10 5.45 -25.40 -4.88
N TRP A 11 5.66 -24.10 -4.66
CA TRP A 11 5.01 -23.35 -3.59
C TRP A 11 5.06 -21.83 -3.88
N CYS A 12 3.91 -21.16 -3.97
CA CYS A 12 3.84 -19.70 -4.11
C CYS A 12 2.54 -19.14 -3.52
N HIS A 13 2.25 -19.52 -2.28
CA HIS A 13 1.02 -19.12 -1.61
C HIS A 13 1.17 -17.78 -0.87
N ALA A 14 0.11 -16.98 -0.87
CA ALA A 14 0.00 -15.74 -0.08
C ALA A 14 -0.28 -16.03 1.41
N ARG A 15 0.55 -16.88 2.04
CA ARG A 15 0.50 -17.20 3.47
C ARG A 15 1.91 -17.26 4.03
N ILE A 16 2.09 -16.79 5.25
CA ILE A 16 3.41 -16.75 5.89
C ILE A 16 3.71 -18.14 6.47
N GLU A 17 4.77 -18.75 5.97
CA GLU A 17 5.37 -19.99 6.47
C GLU A 17 6.86 -19.76 6.78
N PRO A 18 7.49 -20.58 7.63
CA PRO A 18 8.93 -20.51 7.84
C PRO A 18 9.69 -20.58 6.50
N GLY A 19 10.45 -19.53 6.18
CA GLY A 19 11.20 -19.44 4.93
C GLY A 19 10.37 -19.21 3.66
N ARG A 20 9.04 -19.01 3.74
CA ARG A 20 8.14 -19.01 2.57
C ARG A 20 7.04 -17.96 2.68
N TYR A 21 6.92 -17.08 1.68
CA TYR A 21 5.84 -16.11 1.51
C TYR A 21 5.80 -15.61 0.07
N GLY A 22 4.79 -16.06 -0.69
CA GLY A 22 4.73 -15.84 -2.13
C GLY A 22 6.02 -16.26 -2.84
N ASP A 23 6.29 -15.58 -3.94
CA ASP A 23 7.53 -15.64 -4.71
C ASP A 23 8.64 -14.79 -4.07
N GLN A 24 8.27 -13.70 -3.39
CA GLN A 24 9.20 -12.71 -2.86
C GLN A 24 10.16 -13.28 -1.81
N LYS A 25 9.72 -14.20 -0.95
CA LYS A 25 10.57 -14.69 0.14
C LYS A 25 11.74 -15.55 -0.34
N TYR A 26 11.68 -16.07 -1.57
CA TYR A 26 12.82 -16.76 -2.16
C TYR A 26 14.01 -15.83 -2.38
N LEU A 27 13.79 -14.52 -2.51
CA LEU A 27 14.86 -13.54 -2.74
C LEU A 27 15.81 -13.40 -1.53
N ASP A 28 15.36 -13.74 -0.32
CA ASP A 28 16.12 -13.56 0.93
C ASP A 28 17.48 -14.27 0.91
N ASP A 29 17.59 -15.42 0.21
CA ASP A 29 18.82 -16.20 0.14
C ASP A 29 19.61 -16.01 -1.18
N TRP A 30 19.12 -15.17 -2.09
CA TRP A 30 19.75 -14.97 -3.40
C TRP A 30 21.19 -14.46 -3.35
N PRO A 31 21.57 -13.52 -2.46
CA PRO A 31 22.96 -13.07 -2.34
C PRO A 31 23.95 -14.21 -2.01
N VAL A 32 23.47 -15.27 -1.35
CA VAL A 32 24.27 -16.46 -1.01
C VAL A 32 24.16 -17.52 -2.11
N ARG A 33 22.96 -17.67 -2.69
CA ARG A 33 22.63 -18.73 -3.64
C ARG A 33 23.21 -18.52 -5.03
N PHE A 34 23.27 -17.28 -5.50
CA PHE A 34 23.65 -16.96 -6.88
C PHE A 34 24.81 -15.96 -6.92
N PRO A 35 25.88 -16.25 -7.69
CA PRO A 35 26.97 -15.30 -7.86
C PRO A 35 26.50 -14.04 -8.58
N GLY A 36 27.02 -12.88 -8.18
CA GLY A 36 26.72 -11.58 -8.79
C GLY A 36 25.41 -10.92 -8.32
N VAL A 37 24.73 -11.48 -7.32
CA VAL A 37 23.60 -10.82 -6.66
C VAL A 37 24.11 -9.90 -5.55
N HIS A 38 23.65 -8.65 -5.54
CA HIS A 38 23.99 -7.65 -4.53
C HIS A 38 22.72 -7.06 -3.91
N VAL A 39 22.81 -6.73 -2.62
CA VAL A 39 21.78 -5.98 -1.90
C VAL A 39 22.02 -4.49 -2.11
N SER A 40 20.98 -3.75 -2.51
CA SER A 40 21.07 -2.29 -2.62
C SER A 40 20.94 -1.66 -1.23
N GLU A 41 21.98 -0.96 -0.80
CA GLU A 41 21.99 -0.17 0.44
C GLU A 41 21.39 1.24 0.26
N HIS A 42 20.98 1.60 -0.96
CA HIS A 42 20.46 2.93 -1.25
C HIS A 42 19.02 3.09 -0.67
N PRO A 43 18.77 4.04 0.26
CA PRO A 43 17.48 4.15 0.94
C PRO A 43 16.33 4.57 0.02
N GLY A 44 16.65 5.29 -1.07
CA GLY A 44 15.70 5.61 -2.14
C GLY A 44 15.37 4.48 -3.12
N ALA A 45 15.98 3.29 -3.02
CA ALA A 45 15.72 2.17 -3.93
C ALA A 45 14.70 1.20 -3.32
N GLY A 46 13.46 1.23 -3.80
CA GLY A 46 12.43 0.29 -3.35
C GLY A 46 11.84 0.63 -2.00
N MET A 47 11.83 1.91 -1.63
CA MET A 47 11.23 2.39 -0.40
C MET A 47 9.74 2.02 -0.33
N LEU A 48 9.32 1.47 0.81
CA LEU A 48 7.94 1.11 1.11
C LEU A 48 7.31 2.18 2.01
N SER A 49 5.98 2.19 2.08
CA SER A 49 5.25 3.18 2.87
C SER A 49 5.52 3.06 4.37
N TRP A 50 5.87 1.85 4.86
CA TRP A 50 6.22 1.64 6.26
C TRP A 50 7.67 2.00 6.62
N ASP A 51 8.55 2.20 5.63
CA ASP A 51 9.95 2.63 5.86
C ASP A 51 10.03 4.13 6.13
N ALA A 52 9.09 4.91 5.57
CA ALA A 52 9.10 6.36 5.64
C ALA A 52 9.24 6.98 7.05
N PRO A 53 8.69 6.42 8.15
CA PRO A 53 8.93 6.96 9.49
C PRO A 53 10.38 6.89 9.97
N SER A 54 11.22 6.06 9.35
CA SER A 54 12.64 5.90 9.67
C SER A 54 13.56 6.79 8.83
N HIS A 55 13.01 7.56 7.88
CA HIS A 55 13.78 8.38 6.94
C HIS A 55 13.28 9.82 6.91
N VAL A 56 14.18 10.74 6.58
CA VAL A 56 13.83 12.14 6.31
C VAL A 56 13.51 12.29 4.82
N LEU A 57 12.26 12.65 4.53
CA LEU A 57 11.82 12.95 3.17
C LEU A 57 11.81 14.45 2.92
N SER A 58 12.39 14.87 1.80
CA SER A 58 12.41 16.27 1.39
C SER A 58 12.26 16.41 -0.12
N SER A 59 12.00 17.64 -0.59
CA SER A 59 11.95 17.97 -2.02
C SER A 59 13.24 18.66 -2.45
N ALA A 60 13.79 18.23 -3.59
CA ALA A 60 14.88 18.93 -4.28
C ALA A 60 14.38 19.80 -5.46
N GLY A 61 13.07 19.78 -5.72
CA GLY A 61 12.45 20.46 -6.86
C GLY A 61 11.17 19.74 -7.31
N PRO A 62 10.49 20.26 -8.35
CA PRO A 62 9.27 19.64 -8.86
C PRO A 62 9.50 18.17 -9.25
N GLY A 63 8.81 17.25 -8.56
CA GLY A 63 8.90 15.81 -8.80
C GLY A 63 10.19 15.14 -8.31
N GLN A 64 11.12 15.88 -7.70
CA GLN A 64 12.37 15.35 -7.17
C GLN A 64 12.28 15.20 -5.66
N VAL A 65 12.21 13.97 -5.19
CA VAL A 65 12.12 13.63 -3.77
C VAL A 65 13.47 13.08 -3.31
N LEU A 66 13.91 13.47 -2.13
CA LEU A 66 15.08 12.92 -1.45
C LEU A 66 14.64 12.07 -0.24
N VAL A 67 15.42 11.03 0.03
CA VAL A 67 15.37 10.15 1.20
C VAL A 67 16.74 10.25 1.87
N ASP A 68 16.80 10.84 3.06
CA ASP A 68 18.04 11.11 3.79
C ASP A 68 19.09 11.88 2.94
N GLY A 69 18.61 12.83 2.13
CA GLY A 69 19.45 13.63 1.24
C GLY A 69 19.87 12.94 -0.05
N LEU A 70 19.55 11.66 -0.24
CA LEU A 70 19.80 10.92 -1.47
C LEU A 70 18.53 10.84 -2.35
N PRO A 71 18.63 10.72 -3.68
CA PRO A 71 17.45 10.67 -4.54
C PRO A 71 16.52 9.48 -4.25
N LEU A 72 15.21 9.71 -4.19
CA LEU A 72 14.23 8.64 -4.30
C LEU A 72 14.29 8.08 -5.72
N ILE A 73 14.77 6.83 -5.87
CA ILE A 73 14.89 6.15 -7.17
C ILE A 73 13.54 5.57 -7.55
N PHE A 74 12.92 4.79 -6.66
CA PHE A 74 11.56 4.31 -6.84
C PHE A 74 10.88 3.99 -5.50
N HIS A 75 9.57 4.28 -5.45
CA HIS A 75 8.69 3.92 -4.34
C HIS A 75 7.77 2.79 -4.78
N HIS A 76 7.68 1.75 -3.96
CA HIS A 76 6.72 0.67 -4.18
C HIS A 76 5.36 1.10 -3.61
N HIS A 77 4.39 1.39 -4.47
CA HIS A 77 3.06 1.87 -4.07
C HIS A 77 2.18 0.71 -3.58
N GLU A 78 2.50 0.18 -2.41
CA GLU A 78 1.86 -1.01 -1.87
C GLU A 78 0.52 -0.70 -1.20
N GLY A 79 -0.44 -1.61 -1.37
CA GLY A 79 -1.70 -1.57 -0.62
C GLY A 79 -2.56 -0.33 -0.86
N LEU A 80 -2.48 0.31 -2.04
CA LEU A 80 -3.39 1.37 -2.44
C LEU A 80 -4.81 0.82 -2.59
N HIS A 81 -5.76 1.43 -1.90
CA HIS A 81 -7.19 1.22 -2.11
C HIS A 81 -7.83 2.51 -2.58
N ILE A 82 -8.58 2.42 -3.68
CA ILE A 82 -9.34 3.53 -4.26
C ILE A 82 -10.82 3.23 -4.06
N HIS A 83 -11.57 4.21 -3.57
CA HIS A 83 -12.97 4.11 -3.21
C HIS A 83 -13.79 5.19 -3.90
N PRO A 84 -15.05 4.91 -4.28
CA PRO A 84 -15.93 5.92 -4.82
C PRO A 84 -16.05 7.11 -3.86
N ARG A 85 -16.16 8.31 -4.44
CA ARG A 85 -16.45 9.52 -3.68
C ARG A 85 -17.93 9.53 -3.30
N THR A 86 -18.21 9.23 -2.03
CA THR A 86 -19.54 9.29 -1.42
C THR A 86 -19.51 10.28 -0.26
N ARG A 87 -20.68 10.64 0.29
CA ARG A 87 -20.73 11.45 1.52
C ARG A 87 -19.95 10.80 2.66
N ALA A 88 -20.08 9.48 2.82
CA ALA A 88 -19.40 8.73 3.87
C ALA A 88 -17.88 8.68 3.68
N SER A 89 -17.38 8.36 2.48
CA SER A 89 -15.92 8.31 2.24
C SER A 89 -15.29 9.70 2.32
N THR A 90 -15.99 10.74 1.86
CA THR A 90 -15.56 12.15 1.99
C THR A 90 -15.50 12.57 3.46
N LEU A 91 -16.50 12.18 4.27
CA LEU A 91 -16.48 12.47 5.70
C LEU A 91 -15.29 11.79 6.40
N LEU A 92 -14.98 10.53 6.06
CA LEU A 92 -13.80 9.83 6.58
C LEU A 92 -12.49 10.52 6.20
N ALA A 93 -12.36 11.00 4.97
CA ALA A 93 -11.17 11.74 4.52
C ALA A 93 -10.99 13.08 5.25
N ARG A 94 -12.08 13.70 5.72
CA ARG A 94 -12.04 14.96 6.48
C ARG A 94 -11.78 14.76 7.96
N LEU A 95 -12.38 13.71 8.55
CA LEU A 95 -12.31 13.46 9.98
C LEU A 95 -11.08 12.65 10.39
N THR A 96 -10.39 12.02 9.44
CA THR A 96 -9.25 11.14 9.71
C THR A 96 -8.07 11.52 8.83
N ARG A 97 -6.86 11.17 9.27
CA ARG A 97 -5.65 11.25 8.43
C ARG A 97 -5.37 9.95 7.64
N VAL A 98 -6.34 9.03 7.64
CA VAL A 98 -6.19 7.68 7.05
C VAL A 98 -6.71 7.64 5.62
N TYR A 99 -7.72 8.46 5.33
CA TYR A 99 -8.31 8.57 4.01
C TYR A 99 -8.00 9.95 3.43
N HIS A 100 -7.84 9.99 2.12
CA HIS A 100 -7.47 11.20 1.40
C HIS A 100 -8.36 11.37 0.18
N GLU A 101 -8.76 12.60 -0.11
CA GLU A 101 -9.44 12.92 -1.36
C GLU A 101 -8.40 13.01 -2.49
N SER A 102 -8.74 12.55 -3.70
CA SER A 102 -7.89 12.68 -4.90
C SER A 102 -7.79 14.11 -5.45
N GLY A 103 -8.48 15.07 -4.81
CA GLY A 103 -8.59 16.45 -5.24
C GLY A 103 -9.93 16.81 -5.90
N PRO A 104 -10.06 18.05 -6.42
CA PRO A 104 -11.31 18.55 -6.99
C PRO A 104 -11.53 18.12 -8.46
N ALA A 105 -10.48 17.67 -9.15
CA ALA A 105 -10.55 17.25 -10.55
C ALA A 105 -11.46 16.03 -10.72
N ARG A 106 -12.14 15.94 -11.89
CA ARG A 106 -12.97 14.78 -12.23
C ARG A 106 -12.23 13.83 -13.22
N PRO A 107 -12.40 12.51 -13.05
CA PRO A 107 -13.12 11.85 -11.96
C PRO A 107 -12.40 12.01 -10.61
N SER A 108 -13.16 12.02 -9.51
CA SER A 108 -12.63 12.18 -8.16
C SER A 108 -13.00 10.99 -7.30
N PHE A 109 -12.08 10.56 -6.44
CA PHE A 109 -12.24 9.41 -5.55
C PHE A 109 -11.61 9.68 -4.18
N VAL A 110 -11.87 8.77 -3.25
CA VAL A 110 -11.20 8.74 -1.94
C VAL A 110 -10.24 7.57 -1.95
N TRP A 111 -9.05 7.73 -1.40
CA TRP A 111 -8.04 6.67 -1.36
C TRP A 111 -7.42 6.53 0.03
N THR A 112 -6.82 5.37 0.26
CA THR A 112 -6.05 5.05 1.46
C THR A 112 -4.95 4.05 1.09
N ALA A 113 -3.92 3.92 1.93
CA ALA A 113 -2.85 2.94 1.76
C ALA A 113 -2.78 2.03 3.00
N LEU A 114 -2.37 0.77 2.81
CA LEU A 114 -2.35 -0.25 3.86
C LEU A 114 -1.34 0.04 4.99
N ALA A 115 -0.32 0.84 4.72
CA ALA A 115 0.48 1.49 5.75
C ALA A 115 0.21 2.99 5.67
N LEU A 116 -0.04 3.63 6.83
CA LEU A 116 -0.16 5.08 6.87
C LEU A 116 1.16 5.69 6.43
N PRO A 117 1.19 6.43 5.33
CA PRO A 117 2.37 7.14 4.94
C PRO A 117 2.58 8.29 5.94
N SER A 118 3.84 8.64 6.21
CA SER A 118 4.11 9.93 6.87
C SER A 118 3.50 11.06 6.05
N GLU A 119 3.20 12.20 6.67
CA GLU A 119 2.64 13.34 5.94
C GLU A 119 3.56 13.75 4.77
N ALA A 120 4.88 13.73 4.98
CA ALA A 120 5.85 13.95 3.92
C ALA A 120 5.73 12.93 2.78
N LEU A 121 5.53 11.64 3.08
CA LEU A 121 5.34 10.62 2.05
C LEU A 121 4.01 10.80 1.29
N VAL A 122 2.94 11.19 1.99
CA VAL A 122 1.65 11.53 1.37
C VAL A 122 1.83 12.66 0.36
N GLU A 123 2.43 13.77 0.78
CA GLU A 123 2.56 14.97 -0.03
C GLU A 123 3.54 14.80 -1.20
N LEU A 124 4.72 14.23 -0.93
CA LEU A 124 5.82 14.18 -1.90
C LEU A 124 5.71 13.02 -2.89
N VAL A 125 5.06 11.91 -2.51
CA VAL A 125 5.03 10.68 -3.32
C VAL A 125 3.61 10.30 -3.71
N TRP A 126 2.72 10.09 -2.73
CA TRP A 126 1.39 9.56 -3.01
C TRP A 126 0.48 10.54 -3.75
N LYS A 127 0.41 11.81 -3.36
CA LYS A 127 -0.45 12.79 -4.03
C LYS A 127 -0.07 12.99 -5.50
N PRO A 128 1.21 13.16 -5.89
CA PRO A 128 1.60 13.20 -7.29
C PRO A 128 1.22 11.92 -8.06
N TYR A 129 1.39 10.74 -7.45
CA TYR A 129 0.98 9.47 -8.05
C TYR A 129 -0.53 9.39 -8.26
N VAL A 130 -1.33 9.75 -7.25
CA VAL A 130 -2.80 9.79 -7.34
C VAL A 130 -3.27 10.81 -8.36
N GLY A 131 -2.58 11.94 -8.50
CA GLY A 131 -2.84 12.90 -9.58
C GLY A 131 -2.72 12.24 -10.96
N ARG A 132 -1.65 11.49 -11.20
CA ARG A 132 -1.49 10.72 -12.45
C ARG A 132 -2.57 9.65 -12.63
N LEU A 133 -3.04 9.03 -11.54
CA LEU A 133 -4.17 8.11 -11.61
C LEU A 133 -5.46 8.84 -12.03
N VAL A 134 -5.75 10.02 -11.50
CA VAL A 134 -6.92 10.81 -11.92
C VAL A 134 -6.88 11.07 -13.43
N ASP A 135 -5.71 11.37 -13.99
CA ASP A 135 -5.54 11.54 -15.44
C ASP A 135 -5.78 10.23 -16.20
N ALA A 136 -5.23 9.10 -15.73
CA ALA A 136 -5.46 7.78 -16.33
C ALA A 136 -6.94 7.37 -16.30
N PHE A 137 -7.65 7.65 -15.20
CA PHE A 137 -9.09 7.42 -15.09
C PHE A 137 -9.88 8.30 -16.06
N ARG A 138 -9.42 9.53 -16.34
CA ARG A 138 -10.03 10.39 -17.35
C ARG A 138 -9.86 9.81 -18.75
N ASP A 139 -8.70 9.24 -19.06
CA ASP A 139 -8.45 8.58 -20.34
C ASP A 139 -9.29 7.31 -20.50
N LEU A 140 -9.43 6.51 -19.44
CA LEU A 140 -10.35 5.37 -19.42
C LEU A 140 -11.81 5.81 -19.67
N ALA A 141 -12.25 6.90 -19.04
CA ALA A 141 -13.60 7.42 -19.26
C ALA A 141 -13.83 7.86 -20.72
N ARG A 142 -12.81 8.42 -21.39
CA ARG A 142 -12.89 8.84 -22.81
C ARG A 142 -13.12 7.67 -23.76
N VAL A 143 -12.63 6.47 -23.41
CA VAL A 143 -12.86 5.25 -24.21
C VAL A 143 -14.08 4.45 -23.74
N GLY A 144 -14.93 5.05 -22.88
CA GLY A 144 -16.17 4.43 -22.42
C GLY A 144 -15.99 3.37 -21.33
N ALA A 145 -14.84 3.34 -20.63
CA ALA A 145 -14.65 2.42 -19.52
C ALA A 145 -15.68 2.69 -18.40
N PRO A 146 -16.16 1.64 -17.70
CA PRO A 146 -17.08 1.81 -16.59
C PRO A 146 -16.48 2.72 -15.49
N PRO A 147 -17.23 3.68 -14.94
CA PRO A 147 -16.71 4.63 -13.95
C PRO A 147 -16.33 3.97 -12.62
N GLN A 148 -16.73 2.72 -12.40
CA GLN A 148 -16.36 1.91 -11.23
C GLN A 148 -15.10 1.05 -11.45
N LEU A 149 -14.54 1.02 -12.67
CA LEU A 149 -13.39 0.18 -13.00
C LEU A 149 -12.19 0.52 -12.10
N GLY A 150 -11.67 -0.45 -11.36
CA GLY A 150 -10.55 -0.24 -10.45
C GLY A 150 -10.91 0.41 -9.10
N LEU A 151 -12.19 0.71 -8.84
CA LEU A 151 -12.65 1.17 -7.53
C LEU A 151 -13.17 0.01 -6.67
N THR A 152 -12.88 0.09 -5.37
CA THR A 152 -13.35 -0.85 -4.36
C THR A 152 -14.40 -0.19 -3.46
N GLN A 153 -15.49 -0.90 -3.15
CA GLN A 153 -16.51 -0.36 -2.25
C GLN A 153 -15.97 -0.27 -0.82
N LEU A 154 -16.15 0.89 -0.19
CA LEU A 154 -15.75 1.10 1.20
C LEU A 154 -16.85 0.61 2.13
N THR A 155 -16.65 -0.58 2.73
CA THR A 155 -17.58 -1.11 3.74
C THR A 155 -17.31 -0.47 5.11
N PRO A 156 -18.32 -0.35 6.00
CA PRO A 156 -18.11 0.17 7.35
C PRO A 156 -17.06 -0.61 8.16
N ARG A 157 -16.98 -1.93 7.96
CA ARG A 157 -15.97 -2.79 8.60
C ARG A 157 -14.56 -2.45 8.13
N LEU A 158 -14.35 -2.32 6.81
CA LEU A 158 -13.05 -1.93 6.26
C LEU A 158 -12.67 -0.51 6.71
N ALA A 159 -13.61 0.42 6.63
CA ALA A 159 -13.43 1.79 7.12
C ALA A 159 -12.94 1.82 8.57
N LEU A 160 -13.67 1.16 9.47
CA LEU A 160 -13.34 1.09 10.88
C LEU A 160 -12.02 0.37 11.11
N SER A 161 -11.75 -0.75 10.43
CA SER A 161 -10.51 -1.51 10.60
C SER A 161 -9.27 -0.68 10.26
N GLN A 162 -9.33 0.12 9.19
CA GLN A 162 -8.23 0.99 8.80
C GLN A 162 -8.08 2.14 9.79
N VAL A 163 -9.18 2.84 10.14
CA VAL A 163 -9.12 3.93 11.13
C VAL A 163 -8.60 3.44 12.48
N LEU A 164 -8.99 2.25 12.94
CA LEU A 164 -8.45 1.69 14.16
C LEU A 164 -6.96 1.44 14.03
N ARG A 165 -6.51 0.72 13.00
CA ARG A 165 -5.10 0.35 12.80
C ARG A 165 -4.15 1.56 12.74
N HIS A 166 -4.64 2.65 12.19
CA HIS A 166 -3.82 3.75 11.70
C HIS A 166 -4.12 5.08 12.38
N GLY A 167 -5.38 5.33 12.72
CA GLY A 167 -5.84 6.57 13.32
C GLY A 167 -5.67 6.65 14.84
N LEU A 168 -5.45 5.54 15.55
CA LEU A 168 -5.24 5.59 17.00
C LEU A 168 -3.75 5.67 17.36
N PRO A 169 -3.40 6.32 18.50
CA PRO A 169 -2.05 6.39 19.00
C PRO A 169 -1.35 5.03 19.06
N PRO A 170 -0.06 4.92 18.68
CA PRO A 170 0.69 3.67 18.73
C PRO A 170 0.65 2.98 20.09
N ALA A 171 0.53 3.76 21.18
CA ALA A 171 0.41 3.27 22.55
C ALA A 171 -0.77 2.30 22.74
N LEU A 172 -1.90 2.55 22.08
CA LEU A 172 -3.10 1.69 22.15
C LEU A 172 -2.94 0.36 21.40
N PHE A 173 -1.98 0.28 20.47
CA PHE A 173 -1.70 -0.92 19.69
C PHE A 173 -0.40 -1.64 20.05
N ARG A 174 0.40 -1.12 21.00
CA ARG A 174 1.59 -1.82 21.50
C ARG A 174 1.28 -3.27 21.96
N PRO A 175 0.16 -3.56 22.67
CA PRO A 175 -0.19 -4.93 23.02
C PRO A 175 -0.52 -5.79 21.79
N TYR A 176 -1.29 -5.25 20.84
CA TYR A 176 -1.62 -5.95 19.59
C TYR A 176 -0.38 -6.27 18.75
N ARG A 177 0.58 -5.33 18.64
CA ARG A 177 1.84 -5.52 17.89
C ARG A 177 2.74 -6.59 18.52
N ARG A 178 2.60 -6.85 19.82
CA ARG A 178 3.32 -7.92 20.54
C ARG A 178 2.70 -9.32 20.33
N LEU A 179 1.50 -9.41 19.77
CA LEU A 179 0.89 -10.70 19.47
C LEU A 179 1.65 -11.43 18.36
N PRO A 180 1.72 -12.78 18.39
CA PRO A 180 2.27 -13.57 17.30
C PRO A 180 1.65 -13.18 15.96
N VAL A 181 2.46 -13.15 14.89
CA VAL A 181 2.01 -12.78 13.52
C VAL A 181 0.77 -13.59 13.13
N ALA A 182 0.74 -14.89 13.44
CA ALA A 182 -0.39 -15.76 13.17
C ALA A 182 -1.71 -15.28 13.83
N LEU A 183 -1.64 -14.77 15.06
CA LEU A 183 -2.81 -14.27 15.79
C LEU A 183 -3.25 -12.90 15.25
N ARG A 184 -2.29 -12.01 14.95
CA ARG A 184 -2.57 -10.74 14.28
C ARG A 184 -3.27 -10.95 12.94
N ASN A 185 -2.84 -11.95 12.17
CA ASN A 185 -3.42 -12.33 10.88
C ASN A 185 -4.83 -12.93 11.01
N ARG A 186 -5.14 -13.67 12.09
CA ARG A 186 -6.51 -14.15 12.37
C ARG A 186 -7.45 -12.99 12.68
N VAL A 187 -7.04 -12.08 13.58
CA VAL A 187 -7.81 -10.87 13.90
C VAL A 187 -8.03 -10.04 12.63
N TRP A 188 -7.01 -9.88 11.80
CA TRP A 188 -7.14 -9.18 10.52
C TRP A 188 -8.15 -9.85 9.59
N ARG A 189 -8.04 -11.16 9.35
CA ARG A 189 -9.00 -11.88 8.51
C ARG A 189 -10.45 -11.72 8.99
N ALA A 190 -10.67 -11.69 10.30
CA ALA A 190 -11.99 -11.45 10.87
C ALA A 190 -12.51 -10.02 10.62
N LEU A 191 -11.62 -9.01 10.59
CA LEU A 191 -11.97 -7.61 10.35
C LEU A 191 -12.09 -7.24 8.86
N SER A 192 -11.37 -7.95 7.98
CA SER A 192 -11.21 -7.61 6.55
C SER A 192 -11.93 -8.55 5.60
N SER A 193 -12.48 -9.66 6.10
CA SER A 193 -13.33 -10.52 5.28
C SER A 193 -14.60 -9.76 4.90
N SER A 194 -14.69 -9.43 3.62
CA SER A 194 -15.99 -9.28 2.98
C SER A 194 -16.64 -10.67 2.89
N PRO A 195 -17.98 -10.79 2.92
CA PRO A 195 -18.63 -12.07 2.61
C PRO A 195 -18.09 -12.57 1.26
N PRO A 196 -17.96 -13.89 1.06
CA PRO A 196 -17.56 -14.41 -0.23
C PRO A 196 -18.47 -13.79 -1.29
N SER A 197 -17.87 -13.20 -2.32
CA SER A 197 -18.59 -12.86 -3.54
C SER A 197 -19.22 -14.16 -4.02
N GLY A 198 -20.53 -14.29 -3.85
CA GLY A 198 -21.31 -15.31 -4.51
C GLY A 198 -21.07 -15.13 -6.00
N VAL A 199 -20.24 -16.00 -6.57
CA VAL A 199 -20.22 -16.24 -8.00
C VAL A 199 -21.49 -17.04 -8.26
N SER A 200 -22.52 -16.36 -8.75
CA SER A 200 -23.62 -16.96 -9.50
C SER A 200 -23.25 -16.94 -10.98
#